data_AF-A0A1R4G4P2-F1
#
_entry.id   AF-A0A1R4G4P2-F1
#
_cell.length_a   1.000
_cell.length_b   1.000
_cell.length_c   1.000
_cell.angle_alpha   90.00
_cell.angle_beta   90.00
_cell.angle_gamma   90.00
#
_symmetry.space_group_name_H-M   'P 1'
#
loop_
_entity.id
_entity.type
_entity.pdbx_description
1 polymer ?
#
loop_
_entity_poly.entity_id
_entity_poly.type
_entity_poly.pdbx_seq_one_letter_code
_entity_poly.pdbx_strand_id
1 'polypeptide(L)'
;MPVEQPRKATPRDRETTIGLKRRARKINRVLAETYPYAVPELDFENAFELIIATVLSAQTTDVRVNAATPALFAAYPDPIALSEAELEDVQELVRTTGFYRTKASNIIALARAVVDEYDGVVPSRVEDLVTLPGVGRKTANVVLGNAFGIPGITVDTHFLRLARRLGWTLETDPVKVEHAVGELFEKRDWTMLSHRIVFHGRRICHARKPACGVCPIATLCPSYGEGEVDPEKAAKLLKYELAPGREDLLELMRSGKSRRELRALGFGLGT
;
A
#
# COMPACT_ATOMS: atom_id res chain seq x y z
N MET A 1 -42.74 18.29 -8.54
CA MET A 1 -41.28 18.09 -8.58
C MET A 1 -40.74 18.44 -7.20
N PRO A 2 -40.10 17.53 -6.46
CA PRO A 2 -39.52 17.90 -5.17
C PRO A 2 -38.34 18.84 -5.43
N VAL A 3 -38.42 20.04 -4.87
CA VAL A 3 -37.34 21.03 -4.87
C VAL A 3 -36.27 20.51 -3.93
N GLU A 4 -35.13 20.12 -4.48
CA GLU A 4 -33.97 19.67 -3.72
C GLU A 4 -33.45 20.85 -2.88
N GLN A 5 -33.50 20.73 -1.55
CA GLN A 5 -33.08 21.79 -0.66
C GLN A 5 -31.55 21.97 -0.75
N PRO A 6 -31.03 23.22 -0.75
CA PRO A 6 -29.60 23.46 -0.85
C PRO A 6 -28.86 22.89 0.38
N ARG A 7 -27.91 22.00 0.12
CA ARG A 7 -27.06 21.37 1.16
C ARG A 7 -26.24 22.45 1.88
N LYS A 8 -26.21 22.41 3.23
CA LYS A 8 -25.36 23.29 4.03
C LYS A 8 -23.89 23.10 3.65
N ALA A 9 -23.20 24.20 3.33
CA ALA A 9 -21.77 24.21 3.03
C ALA A 9 -20.97 23.62 4.19
N THR A 10 -20.18 22.59 3.90
CA THR A 10 -19.24 21.95 4.81
C THR A 10 -17.95 22.78 4.92
N PRO A 11 -17.12 22.60 5.96
CA PRO A 11 -15.80 23.25 6.04
C PRO A 11 -14.91 23.01 4.81
N ARG A 12 -15.15 21.93 4.07
CA ARG A 12 -14.47 21.59 2.81
C ARG A 12 -14.80 22.56 1.68
N ASP A 13 -16.01 23.12 1.69
CA ASP A 13 -16.52 23.99 0.61
C ASP A 13 -15.95 25.41 0.67
N ARG A 14 -15.14 25.72 1.70
CA ARG A 14 -14.55 27.05 1.93
C ARG A 14 -13.02 27.06 1.87
N GLU A 15 -12.38 25.91 1.67
CA GLU A 15 -10.91 25.82 1.63
C GLU A 15 -10.39 26.23 0.24
N THR A 16 -9.47 27.19 0.20
CA THR A 16 -8.80 27.55 -1.06
C THR A 16 -7.84 26.45 -1.51
N THR A 17 -7.51 26.40 -2.80
CA THR A 17 -6.53 25.45 -3.33
C THR A 17 -5.18 25.51 -2.59
N ILE A 18 -4.74 26.71 -2.21
CA ILE A 18 -3.50 26.90 -1.43
C ILE A 18 -3.66 26.34 -0.01
N GLY A 19 -4.80 26.58 0.64
CA GLY A 19 -5.13 26.00 1.94
C GLY A 19 -5.07 24.48 1.91
N LEU A 20 -5.70 23.87 0.90
CA LEU A 20 -5.71 22.42 0.69
C LEU A 20 -4.29 21.87 0.54
N LYS A 21 -3.46 22.47 -0.33
CA LYS A 21 -2.06 22.03 -0.51
C LYS A 21 -1.27 22.14 0.80
N ARG A 22 -1.42 23.23 1.56
CA ARG A 22 -0.74 23.41 2.85
C ARG A 22 -1.16 22.36 3.87
N ARG A 23 -2.47 22.08 3.97
CA ARG A 23 -3.02 21.08 4.88
C ARG A 23 -2.59 19.66 4.50
N ALA A 24 -2.69 19.30 3.22
CA ALA A 24 -2.24 18.01 2.70
C ALA A 24 -0.75 17.74 2.98
N ARG A 25 0.11 18.73 2.71
CA ARG A 25 1.55 18.63 3.02
C ARG A 25 1.85 18.62 4.52
N LYS A 26 1.07 19.32 5.35
CA LYS A 26 1.18 19.23 6.81
C LYS A 26 0.79 17.84 7.31
N ILE A 27 -0.29 17.25 6.79
CA ILE A 27 -0.69 15.87 7.07
C ILE A 27 0.44 14.90 6.73
N ASN A 28 1.02 14.99 5.52
CA ASN A 28 2.13 14.09 5.13
C ASN A 28 3.34 14.20 6.06
N ARG A 29 3.68 15.40 6.55
CA ARG A 29 4.76 15.60 7.53
C ARG A 29 4.47 14.90 8.87
N VAL A 30 3.27 15.09 9.42
CA VAL A 30 2.86 14.41 10.66
C VAL A 30 2.87 12.89 10.48
N LEU A 31 2.41 12.39 9.32
CA LEU A 31 2.45 10.95 9.03
C LEU A 31 3.90 10.44 8.83
N ALA A 32 4.82 11.27 8.34
CA ALA A 32 6.25 10.94 8.26
C ALA A 32 6.87 10.75 9.64
N GLU A 33 6.52 11.61 10.60
CA GLU A 33 6.95 11.50 12.00
C GLU A 33 6.27 10.31 12.71
N THR A 34 5.02 10.02 12.36
CA THR A 34 4.27 8.90 12.94
C THR A 34 4.83 7.55 12.46
N TYR A 35 5.15 7.45 11.16
CA TYR A 35 5.59 6.23 10.49
C TYR A 35 6.94 6.45 9.76
N PRO A 36 8.03 6.75 10.48
CA PRO A 36 9.34 6.95 9.85
C PRO A 36 9.88 5.66 9.20
N TYR A 37 9.38 4.52 9.64
CA TYR A 37 9.70 3.17 9.19
C TYR A 37 8.72 2.64 8.12
N ALA A 38 7.88 3.49 7.53
CA ALA A 38 6.93 3.05 6.50
C ALA A 38 7.66 2.51 5.27
N VAL A 39 7.36 1.26 4.91
CA VAL A 39 7.96 0.52 3.79
C VAL A 39 6.89 -0.34 3.14
N PRO A 40 7.07 -0.85 1.91
CA PRO A 40 6.23 -1.92 1.38
C PRO A 40 6.18 -3.09 2.38
N GLU A 41 5.00 -3.62 2.65
CA GLU A 41 4.82 -4.71 3.63
C GLU A 41 5.07 -6.11 3.02
N LEU A 42 5.27 -6.18 1.70
CA LEU A 42 5.77 -7.35 0.97
C LEU A 42 7.29 -7.42 1.09
N ASP A 43 7.82 -8.62 1.34
CA ASP A 43 9.26 -8.83 1.43
C ASP A 43 9.82 -9.18 0.03
N PHE A 44 10.93 -8.54 -0.35
CA PHE A 44 11.61 -8.74 -1.63
C PHE A 44 13.06 -8.24 -1.54
N GLU A 45 13.94 -8.77 -2.39
CA GLU A 45 15.34 -8.35 -2.51
C GLU A 45 15.65 -7.64 -3.84
N ASN A 46 14.79 -7.79 -4.86
CA ASN A 46 14.97 -7.18 -6.17
C ASN A 46 13.63 -6.89 -6.89
N ALA A 47 13.70 -6.28 -8.08
CA ALA A 47 12.51 -5.90 -8.86
C ALA A 47 11.66 -7.11 -9.32
N PHE A 48 12.30 -8.24 -9.64
CA PHE A 48 11.62 -9.47 -10.03
C PHE A 48 10.82 -10.06 -8.87
N GLU A 49 11.43 -10.19 -7.70
CA GLU A 49 10.71 -10.66 -6.51
C GLU A 49 9.53 -9.74 -6.17
N LEU A 50 9.73 -8.41 -6.25
CA LEU A 50 8.67 -7.46 -5.95
C LEU A 50 7.48 -7.57 -6.91
N ILE A 51 7.73 -7.69 -8.22
CA ILE A 51 6.62 -7.77 -9.19
C ILE A 51 5.84 -9.07 -9.02
N ILE A 52 6.52 -10.20 -8.80
CA ILE A 52 5.89 -11.49 -8.53
C ILE A 52 5.09 -11.44 -7.22
N ALA A 53 5.68 -10.97 -6.13
CA ALA A 53 5.00 -10.82 -4.84
C ALA A 53 3.77 -9.90 -4.96
N THR A 54 3.86 -8.82 -5.75
CA THR A 54 2.75 -7.89 -5.94
C THR A 54 1.60 -8.54 -6.73
N VAL A 55 1.90 -9.32 -7.78
CA VAL A 55 0.87 -10.09 -8.50
C VAL A 55 0.23 -11.14 -7.58
N LEU A 56 1.03 -11.84 -6.76
CA LEU A 56 0.53 -12.80 -5.77
C LEU A 56 -0.35 -12.15 -4.69
N SER A 57 -0.09 -10.89 -4.33
CA SER A 57 -0.87 -10.15 -3.31
C SER A 57 -2.30 -9.81 -3.73
N ALA A 58 -2.65 -9.97 -5.01
CA ALA A 58 -4.01 -9.77 -5.48
C ALA A 58 -4.99 -10.63 -4.66
N GLN A 59 -5.95 -9.97 -4.00
CA GLN A 59 -7.01 -10.60 -3.18
C GLN A 59 -6.48 -11.57 -2.10
N THR A 60 -5.33 -11.26 -1.51
CA THR A 60 -4.78 -12.00 -0.36
C THR A 60 -4.09 -11.03 0.60
N THR A 61 -3.52 -11.55 1.68
CA THR A 61 -2.79 -10.73 2.66
C THR A 61 -1.29 -10.80 2.41
N ASP A 62 -0.60 -9.69 2.68
CA ASP A 62 0.87 -9.62 2.57
C ASP A 62 1.55 -10.70 3.43
N VAL A 63 0.95 -11.04 4.59
CA VAL A 63 1.42 -12.13 5.46
C VAL A 63 1.43 -13.48 4.73
N ARG A 64 0.38 -13.80 3.95
CA ARG A 64 0.32 -15.08 3.21
C ARG A 64 1.31 -15.10 2.05
N VAL A 65 1.47 -13.97 1.36
CA VAL A 65 2.47 -13.85 0.28
C VAL A 65 3.87 -14.01 0.84
N ASN A 66 4.20 -13.33 1.94
CA ASN A 66 5.52 -13.39 2.56
C ASN A 66 5.83 -14.75 3.20
N ALA A 67 4.82 -15.58 3.45
CA ALA A 67 5.00 -16.97 3.87
C ALA A 67 5.28 -17.92 2.69
N ALA A 68 4.72 -17.64 1.50
CA ALA A 68 4.88 -18.48 0.31
C ALA A 68 6.14 -18.14 -0.51
N THR A 69 6.47 -16.85 -0.60
CA THR A 69 7.54 -16.33 -1.46
C THR A 69 8.96 -16.84 -1.13
N PRO A 70 9.37 -17.12 0.13
CA PRO A 70 10.71 -17.62 0.39
C PRO A 70 11.00 -18.96 -0.30
N ALA A 71 10.06 -19.91 -0.27
CA ALA A 71 10.21 -21.19 -0.95
C ALA A 71 10.12 -21.05 -2.47
N LEU A 72 9.24 -20.15 -2.95
CA LEU A 72 9.12 -19.84 -4.38
C LEU A 72 10.42 -19.28 -4.95
N PHE A 73 11.01 -18.26 -4.33
CA PHE A 73 12.22 -17.60 -4.81
C PHE A 73 13.49 -18.43 -4.58
N ALA A 74 13.48 -19.35 -3.62
CA ALA A 74 14.54 -20.35 -3.49
C ALA A 74 14.54 -21.36 -4.66
N ALA A 75 13.35 -21.76 -5.12
CA ALA A 75 13.21 -22.68 -6.26
C ALA A 75 13.39 -21.96 -7.61
N TYR A 76 12.92 -20.70 -7.72
CA TYR A 76 12.91 -19.90 -8.93
C TYR A 76 13.48 -18.50 -8.66
N PRO A 77 14.81 -18.36 -8.62
CA PRO A 77 15.46 -17.12 -8.17
C PRO A 77 15.42 -15.98 -9.19
N ASP A 78 15.14 -16.27 -10.46
CA ASP A 78 15.15 -15.29 -11.54
C ASP A 78 14.02 -15.54 -12.57
N PRO A 79 13.78 -14.60 -13.51
CA PRO A 79 12.74 -14.76 -14.53
C PRO A 79 12.91 -15.99 -15.41
N ILE A 80 14.15 -16.40 -15.71
CA ILE A 80 14.42 -17.56 -16.58
C ILE A 80 13.94 -18.82 -15.86
N ALA A 81 14.39 -19.04 -14.63
CA ALA A 81 14.00 -20.19 -13.83
C ALA A 81 12.48 -20.29 -13.66
N LEU A 82 11.78 -19.18 -13.39
CA LEU A 82 10.32 -19.19 -13.26
C LEU A 82 9.60 -19.37 -14.59
N SER A 83 10.17 -18.90 -15.70
CA SER A 83 9.57 -19.02 -17.03
C SER A 83 9.53 -20.47 -17.53
N GLU A 84 10.50 -21.28 -17.11
CA GLU A 84 10.65 -22.70 -17.42
C GLU A 84 10.01 -23.63 -16.39
N ALA A 85 9.41 -23.05 -15.33
CA ALA A 85 8.83 -23.82 -14.24
C ALA A 85 7.62 -24.68 -14.68
N GLU A 86 7.53 -25.88 -14.11
CA GLU A 86 6.33 -26.71 -14.21
C GLU A 86 5.19 -26.08 -13.41
N LEU A 87 4.00 -26.02 -14.01
CA LEU A 87 2.87 -25.29 -13.45
C LEU A 87 2.43 -25.86 -12.09
N GLU A 88 2.44 -27.18 -11.95
CA GLU A 88 2.05 -27.91 -10.74
C GLU A 88 2.95 -27.59 -9.55
N ASP A 89 4.26 -27.45 -9.78
CA ASP A 89 5.24 -27.13 -8.72
C ASP A 89 5.03 -25.72 -8.19
N VAL A 90 4.84 -24.75 -9.10
CA VAL A 90 4.53 -23.36 -8.73
C VAL A 90 3.18 -23.29 -7.99
N GLN A 91 2.19 -24.07 -8.43
CA GLN A 91 0.89 -24.15 -7.78
C GLN A 91 0.97 -24.60 -6.33
N GLU A 92 1.79 -25.62 -6.02
CA GLU A 92 1.96 -26.08 -4.63
C GLU A 92 2.63 -25.01 -3.75
N LEU A 93 3.69 -24.37 -4.26
CA LEU A 93 4.42 -23.32 -3.54
C LEU A 93 3.53 -22.12 -3.19
N VAL A 94 2.60 -21.73 -4.07
CA VAL A 94 1.71 -20.57 -3.87
C VAL A 94 0.31 -20.94 -3.41
N ARG A 95 0.05 -22.21 -3.06
CA ARG A 95 -1.28 -22.76 -2.74
C ARG A 95 -2.02 -21.98 -1.66
N THR A 96 -1.29 -21.49 -0.65
CA THR A 96 -1.83 -20.75 0.51
C THR A 96 -2.30 -19.33 0.17
N THR A 97 -1.92 -18.80 -0.99
CA THR A 97 -2.21 -17.42 -1.39
C THR A 97 -3.65 -17.21 -1.91
N GLY A 98 -4.41 -18.29 -2.12
CA GLY A 98 -5.77 -18.24 -2.69
C GLY A 98 -5.77 -17.88 -4.19
N PHE A 99 -6.73 -18.42 -4.95
CA PHE A 99 -6.73 -18.35 -6.43
C PHE A 99 -5.41 -18.82 -7.06
N TYR A 100 -4.73 -19.75 -6.39
CA TYR A 100 -3.34 -20.11 -6.65
C TYR A 100 -3.11 -20.66 -8.06
N ARG A 101 -4.08 -21.36 -8.66
CA ARG A 101 -3.99 -21.86 -10.04
C ARG A 101 -3.80 -20.73 -11.06
N THR A 102 -4.68 -19.73 -11.00
CA THR A 102 -4.60 -18.54 -11.87
C THR A 102 -3.38 -17.69 -11.54
N LYS A 103 -3.02 -17.58 -10.26
CA LYS A 103 -1.81 -16.86 -9.85
C LYS A 103 -0.54 -17.52 -10.39
N ALA A 104 -0.41 -18.84 -10.25
CA ALA A 104 0.71 -19.61 -10.75
C ALA A 104 0.86 -19.45 -12.27
N SER A 105 -0.23 -19.63 -13.03
CA SER A 105 -0.20 -19.43 -14.48
C SER A 105 0.19 -17.99 -14.86
N ASN A 106 -0.30 -17.00 -14.13
CA ASN A 106 0.02 -15.59 -14.39
C ASN A 106 1.48 -15.25 -14.10
N ILE A 107 2.07 -15.74 -13.00
CA ILE A 107 3.45 -15.42 -12.65
C ILE A 107 4.46 -16.13 -13.57
N ILE A 108 4.15 -17.34 -14.04
CA ILE A 108 4.94 -18.02 -15.09
C ILE A 108 4.84 -17.25 -16.41
N ALA A 109 3.63 -16.85 -16.82
CA ALA A 109 3.43 -16.05 -18.03
C ALA A 109 4.12 -14.68 -17.94
N LEU A 110 4.11 -14.05 -16.77
CA LEU A 110 4.85 -12.82 -16.51
C LEU A 110 6.35 -13.04 -16.68
N ALA A 111 6.90 -14.09 -16.05
CA ALA A 111 8.32 -14.42 -16.16
C ALA A 111 8.73 -14.66 -17.63
N ARG A 112 7.92 -15.40 -18.39
CA ARG A 112 8.11 -15.59 -19.84
C ARG A 112 8.12 -14.27 -20.60
N ALA A 113 7.14 -13.39 -20.37
CA ALA A 113 7.11 -12.08 -21.02
C ALA A 113 8.35 -11.23 -20.68
N VAL A 114 8.84 -11.29 -19.44
CA VAL A 114 10.08 -10.61 -19.03
C VAL A 114 11.30 -11.18 -19.76
N VAL A 115 11.38 -12.50 -19.96
CA VAL A 115 12.47 -13.13 -20.72
C VAL A 115 12.38 -12.78 -22.21
N ASP A 116 11.21 -12.95 -22.82
CA ASP A 116 11.03 -12.85 -24.27
C ASP A 116 11.06 -11.41 -24.78
N GLU A 117 10.50 -10.45 -24.04
CA GLU A 117 10.34 -9.05 -24.48
C GLU A 117 11.40 -8.11 -23.87
N TYR A 118 12.02 -8.50 -22.75
CA TYR A 118 12.88 -7.60 -21.95
C TYR A 118 14.19 -8.26 -21.50
N ASP A 119 14.65 -9.30 -22.19
CA ASP A 119 15.95 -9.96 -21.97
C ASP A 119 16.17 -10.42 -20.50
N GLY A 120 15.10 -10.84 -19.83
CA GLY A 120 15.15 -11.30 -18.44
C GLY A 120 15.26 -10.17 -17.41
N VAL A 121 15.07 -8.91 -17.80
CA VAL A 121 15.13 -7.75 -16.92
C VAL A 121 13.75 -7.11 -16.77
N VAL A 122 13.28 -6.92 -15.54
CA VAL A 122 12.01 -6.21 -15.29
C VAL A 122 12.12 -4.77 -15.80
N PRO A 123 11.24 -4.31 -16.71
CA PRO A 123 11.35 -2.99 -17.29
C PRO A 123 11.03 -1.88 -16.27
N SER A 124 11.66 -0.71 -16.45
CA SER A 124 11.53 0.43 -15.53
C SER A 124 10.63 1.55 -16.07
N ARG A 125 9.68 1.22 -16.96
CA ARG A 125 8.70 2.16 -17.52
C ARG A 125 7.28 1.67 -17.25
N VAL A 126 6.36 2.61 -16.97
CA VAL A 126 4.96 2.26 -16.72
C VAL A 126 4.34 1.58 -17.94
N GLU A 127 4.60 2.10 -19.14
CA GLU A 127 4.01 1.60 -20.38
C GLU A 127 4.39 0.14 -20.66
N ASP A 128 5.62 -0.24 -20.32
CA ASP A 128 6.16 -1.58 -20.49
C ASP A 128 5.65 -2.51 -19.39
N LEU A 129 5.68 -2.06 -18.13
CA LEU A 129 5.21 -2.87 -17.00
C LEU A 129 3.74 -3.27 -17.13
N VAL A 130 2.88 -2.41 -17.68
CA VAL A 130 1.45 -2.73 -17.85
C VAL A 130 1.15 -3.69 -19.00
N THR A 131 2.13 -4.03 -19.86
CA THR A 131 1.97 -5.11 -20.84
C THR A 131 2.12 -6.49 -20.19
N LEU A 132 2.80 -6.56 -19.04
CA LEU A 132 3.08 -7.81 -18.36
C LEU A 132 1.81 -8.45 -17.77
N PRO A 133 1.62 -9.78 -17.91
CA PRO A 133 0.48 -10.51 -17.36
C PRO A 133 0.25 -10.24 -15.86
N GLY A 134 -0.97 -9.81 -15.51
CA GLY A 134 -1.35 -9.54 -14.11
C GLY A 134 -0.85 -8.20 -13.55
N VAL A 135 -0.17 -7.37 -14.36
CA VAL A 135 0.36 -6.07 -13.93
C VAL A 135 -0.53 -4.94 -14.43
N GLY A 136 -1.28 -4.34 -13.51
CA GLY A 136 -2.00 -3.08 -13.77
C GLY A 136 -1.17 -1.86 -13.38
N ARG A 137 -1.67 -0.66 -13.71
CA ARG A 137 -1.03 0.63 -13.37
C ARG A 137 -0.62 0.77 -11.89
N LYS A 138 -1.47 0.30 -10.96
CA LYS A 138 -1.15 0.28 -9.53
C LYS A 138 0.10 -0.57 -9.26
N THR A 139 0.13 -1.80 -9.78
CA THR A 139 1.27 -2.72 -9.61
C THR A 139 2.54 -2.14 -10.22
N ALA A 140 2.45 -1.54 -11.42
CA ALA A 140 3.57 -0.85 -12.05
C ALA A 140 4.13 0.26 -11.14
N ASN A 141 3.28 1.14 -10.60
CA ASN A 141 3.71 2.20 -9.68
C ASN A 141 4.33 1.65 -8.37
N VAL A 142 3.85 0.50 -7.86
CA VAL A 142 4.47 -0.17 -6.70
C VAL A 142 5.90 -0.58 -7.05
N VAL A 143 6.11 -1.24 -8.19
CA VAL A 143 7.43 -1.72 -8.61
C VAL A 143 8.38 -0.55 -8.88
N LEU A 144 7.95 0.44 -9.66
CA LEU A 144 8.73 1.63 -9.99
C LEU A 144 9.17 2.41 -8.73
N GLY A 145 8.24 2.64 -7.81
CA GLY A 145 8.52 3.39 -6.60
C GLY A 145 9.49 2.70 -5.65
N ASN A 146 9.40 1.38 -5.53
CA ASN A 146 10.12 0.63 -4.48
C ASN A 146 11.38 -0.08 -4.98
N ALA A 147 11.41 -0.56 -6.22
CA ALA A 147 12.58 -1.23 -6.78
C ALA A 147 13.47 -0.29 -7.62
N PHE A 148 12.89 0.71 -8.29
CA PHE A 148 13.62 1.61 -9.19
C PHE A 148 13.78 3.04 -8.66
N GLY A 149 13.15 3.38 -7.54
CA GLY A 149 13.17 4.74 -6.99
C GLY A 149 12.45 5.79 -7.86
N ILE A 150 11.64 5.35 -8.83
CA ILE A 150 10.88 6.21 -9.74
C ILE A 150 9.55 6.57 -9.07
N PRO A 151 9.29 7.83 -8.70
CA PRO A 151 8.14 8.15 -7.86
C PRO A 151 6.79 7.89 -8.54
N GLY A 152 5.89 7.22 -7.82
CA GLY A 152 4.54 6.92 -8.27
C GLY A 152 3.54 6.90 -7.12
N ILE A 153 2.31 7.36 -7.36
CA ILE A 153 1.21 7.22 -6.40
C ILE A 153 0.52 5.88 -6.65
N THR A 154 0.44 5.05 -5.63
CA THR A 154 -0.27 3.78 -5.68
C THR A 154 -1.64 3.92 -5.02
N VAL A 155 -2.69 4.04 -5.84
CA VAL A 155 -4.06 4.19 -5.32
C VAL A 155 -4.67 2.81 -5.07
N ASP A 156 -4.69 2.41 -3.80
CA ASP A 156 -5.39 1.22 -3.32
C ASP A 156 -6.70 1.59 -2.58
N THR A 157 -7.34 0.60 -1.95
CA THR A 157 -8.58 0.82 -1.20
C THR A 157 -8.39 1.69 0.05
N HIS A 158 -7.19 1.69 0.65
CA HIS A 158 -6.85 2.58 1.77
C HIS A 158 -6.66 4.01 1.27
N PHE A 159 -5.86 4.19 0.23
CA PHE A 159 -5.60 5.49 -0.38
C PHE A 159 -6.89 6.15 -0.88
N LEU A 160 -7.71 5.41 -1.61
CA LEU A 160 -9.00 5.89 -2.13
C LEU A 160 -9.94 6.35 -1.01
N ARG A 161 -9.98 5.62 0.11
CA ARG A 161 -10.80 5.99 1.28
C ARG A 161 -10.23 7.23 1.97
N LEU A 162 -8.93 7.25 2.22
CA LEU A 162 -8.29 8.31 2.99
C LEU A 162 -8.22 9.62 2.19
N ALA A 163 -7.96 9.59 0.88
CA ALA A 163 -8.00 10.78 0.03
C ALA A 163 -9.34 11.52 0.14
N ARG A 164 -10.46 10.77 0.20
CA ARG A 164 -11.81 11.33 0.40
C ARG A 164 -12.07 11.80 1.83
N ARG A 165 -11.65 11.05 2.85
CA ARG A 165 -11.78 11.45 4.26
C ARG A 165 -10.97 12.70 4.59
N LEU A 166 -9.76 12.78 4.05
CA LEU A 166 -8.88 13.93 4.20
C LEU A 166 -9.32 15.12 3.34
N GLY A 167 -10.34 14.95 2.49
CA GLY A 167 -10.86 15.99 1.63
C GLY A 167 -9.83 16.47 0.61
N TRP A 168 -8.99 15.57 0.09
CA TRP A 168 -8.04 15.88 -0.98
C TRP A 168 -8.70 15.85 -2.36
N THR A 169 -9.70 15.00 -2.53
CA THR A 169 -10.50 14.89 -3.76
C THR A 169 -11.85 14.24 -3.46
N LEU A 170 -12.83 14.47 -4.32
CA LEU A 170 -14.12 13.77 -4.34
C LEU A 170 -14.14 12.63 -5.36
N GLU A 171 -13.10 12.51 -6.18
CA GLU A 171 -12.97 11.46 -7.20
C GLU A 171 -12.99 10.06 -6.56
N THR A 172 -13.59 9.13 -7.29
CA THR A 172 -13.68 7.71 -6.88
C THR A 172 -12.94 6.78 -7.85
N ASP A 173 -12.60 7.27 -9.03
CA ASP A 173 -11.78 6.54 -9.99
C ASP A 173 -10.30 6.60 -9.57
N PRO A 174 -9.59 5.46 -9.49
CA PRO A 174 -8.20 5.44 -9.03
C PRO A 174 -7.25 6.34 -9.83
N VAL A 175 -7.42 6.41 -11.15
CA VAL A 175 -6.55 7.22 -12.03
C VAL A 175 -6.81 8.71 -11.79
N LYS A 176 -8.08 9.11 -11.71
CA LYS A 176 -8.43 10.51 -11.38
C LYS A 176 -7.94 10.91 -9.98
N VAL A 177 -8.01 10.01 -9.01
CA VAL A 177 -7.49 10.24 -7.65
C VAL A 177 -5.97 10.40 -7.66
N GLU A 178 -5.25 9.56 -8.40
CA GLU A 178 -3.79 9.68 -8.58
C GLU A 178 -3.42 11.07 -9.11
N HIS A 179 -4.07 11.55 -10.17
CA HIS A 179 -3.81 12.88 -10.73
C HIS A 179 -4.17 14.01 -9.75
N ALA A 180 -5.38 14.00 -9.19
CA ALA A 180 -5.85 15.05 -8.29
C ALA A 180 -4.99 15.17 -7.03
N VAL A 181 -4.60 14.04 -6.43
CA VAL A 181 -3.72 14.04 -5.26
C VAL A 181 -2.28 14.39 -5.65
N GLY A 182 -1.82 13.94 -6.83
CA GLY A 182 -0.50 14.26 -7.36
C GLY A 182 -0.24 15.76 -7.47
N GLU A 183 -1.26 16.58 -7.79
CA GLU A 183 -1.14 18.04 -7.85
C GLU A 183 -0.91 18.71 -6.48
N LEU A 184 -1.18 18.00 -5.38
CA LEU A 184 -1.02 18.51 -4.01
C LEU A 184 0.42 18.35 -3.48
N PHE A 185 1.17 17.38 -4.02
CA PHE A 185 2.48 16.95 -3.51
C PHE A 185 3.57 17.06 -4.57
N GLU A 186 4.82 17.17 -4.14
CA GLU A 186 5.95 17.09 -5.07
C GLU A 186 6.17 15.64 -5.49
N LYS A 187 6.59 15.41 -6.74
CA LYS A 187 6.79 14.05 -7.28
C LYS A 187 7.67 13.19 -6.39
N ARG A 188 8.77 13.75 -5.85
CA ARG A 188 9.69 13.05 -4.94
C ARG A 188 9.02 12.45 -3.70
N ASP A 189 7.86 12.97 -3.29
CA ASP A 189 7.15 12.49 -2.10
C ASP A 189 6.13 11.38 -2.41
N TRP A 190 5.82 11.10 -3.67
CA TRP A 190 4.68 10.28 -4.07
C TRP A 190 4.71 8.86 -3.51
N THR A 191 5.84 8.16 -3.63
CA THR A 191 5.97 6.79 -3.13
C THR A 191 5.78 6.73 -1.62
N MET A 192 6.45 7.61 -0.87
CA MET A 192 6.35 7.64 0.60
C MET A 192 4.99 8.13 1.09
N LEU A 193 4.35 9.04 0.36
CA LEU A 193 2.97 9.43 0.61
C LEU A 193 2.04 8.21 0.54
N SER A 194 2.16 7.40 -0.50
CA SER A 194 1.37 6.17 -0.65
C SER A 194 1.59 5.22 0.52
N HIS A 195 2.84 4.93 0.90
CA HIS A 195 3.15 4.09 2.06
C HIS A 195 2.52 4.61 3.35
N ARG A 196 2.72 5.91 3.65
CA ARG A 196 2.18 6.54 4.87
C ARG A 196 0.67 6.50 4.93
N ILE A 197 -0.01 6.71 3.79
CA ILE A 197 -1.47 6.65 3.71
C ILE A 197 -1.98 5.22 3.89
N VAL A 198 -1.34 4.23 3.27
CA VAL A 198 -1.67 2.82 3.48
C VAL A 198 -1.45 2.42 4.94
N PHE A 199 -0.31 2.80 5.54
CA PHE A 199 -0.01 2.57 6.95
C PHE A 199 -1.09 3.17 7.86
N HIS A 200 -1.39 4.45 7.67
CA HIS A 200 -2.42 5.14 8.44
C HIS A 200 -3.79 4.47 8.30
N GLY A 201 -4.15 4.08 7.07
CA GLY A 201 -5.42 3.43 6.77
C GLY A 201 -5.54 2.00 7.32
N ARG A 202 -4.42 1.30 7.55
CA ARG A 202 -4.38 -0.04 8.16
C ARG A 202 -4.32 0.00 9.69
N ARG A 203 -3.71 1.04 10.27
CA ARG A 203 -3.40 1.12 11.71
C ARG A 203 -4.39 1.95 12.52
N ILE A 204 -4.95 3.01 11.92
CA ILE A 204 -5.78 4.02 12.64
C ILE A 204 -7.09 4.28 11.90
N CYS A 205 -7.02 4.63 10.62
CA CYS A 205 -8.18 5.10 9.84
C CYS A 205 -8.94 3.94 9.17
N HIS A 206 -9.43 3.01 9.99
CA HIS A 206 -10.13 1.80 9.55
C HIS A 206 -11.39 2.10 8.74
N ALA A 207 -11.76 1.19 7.83
CA ALA A 207 -12.89 1.39 6.94
C ALA A 207 -14.21 1.61 7.69
N ARG A 208 -14.53 0.74 8.66
CA ARG A 208 -15.80 0.77 9.40
C ARG A 208 -15.80 1.74 10.58
N LYS A 209 -14.81 1.63 11.48
CA LYS A 209 -14.73 2.44 12.72
C LYS A 209 -13.30 2.97 12.91
N PRO A 210 -12.95 4.14 12.36
CA PRO A 210 -11.62 4.71 12.54
C PRO A 210 -11.39 5.16 14.00
N ALA A 211 -10.14 5.12 14.44
CA ALA A 211 -9.72 5.53 15.78
C ALA A 211 -9.45 7.05 15.85
N CYS A 212 -10.49 7.87 15.66
CA CYS A 212 -10.37 9.33 15.57
C CYS A 212 -9.77 9.98 16.82
N GLY A 213 -10.15 9.50 18.02
CA GLY A 213 -9.74 10.06 19.32
C GLY A 213 -8.23 10.00 19.60
N VAL A 214 -7.50 9.14 18.89
CA VAL A 214 -6.04 8.98 18.99
C VAL A 214 -5.32 9.24 17.67
N CYS A 215 -6.02 9.80 16.68
CA CYS A 215 -5.46 10.02 15.35
C CYS A 215 -4.48 11.21 15.36
N PRO A 216 -3.21 11.04 14.94
CA PRO A 216 -2.20 12.10 15.01
C PRO A 216 -2.51 13.31 14.11
N ILE A 217 -3.38 13.14 13.12
CA ILE A 217 -3.80 14.18 12.18
C ILE A 217 -5.23 14.67 12.44
N ALA A 218 -5.82 14.36 13.60
CA ALA A 218 -7.20 14.70 13.96
C ALA A 218 -7.54 16.17 13.74
N THR A 219 -6.69 17.08 14.22
CA THR A 219 -6.90 18.54 14.11
C THR A 219 -6.83 19.08 12.68
N LEU A 220 -6.29 18.30 11.75
CA LEU A 220 -6.18 18.64 10.33
C LEU A 220 -7.21 17.89 9.46
N CYS A 221 -7.99 16.97 10.05
CA CYS A 221 -8.84 16.03 9.33
C CYS A 221 -10.27 16.57 9.20
N PRO A 222 -10.76 16.84 7.97
CA PRO A 222 -12.15 17.26 7.74
C PRO A 222 -13.19 16.16 7.96
N SER A 223 -12.77 14.92 8.24
CA SER A 223 -13.60 13.75 8.58
C SER A 223 -13.45 13.35 10.05
N TYR A 224 -12.80 14.16 10.88
CA TYR A 224 -12.74 13.87 12.32
C TYR A 224 -14.18 13.72 12.88
N GLY A 225 -14.40 12.68 13.68
CA GLY A 225 -15.72 12.32 14.20
C GLY A 225 -16.45 11.22 13.41
N GLU A 226 -15.92 10.75 12.27
CA GLU A 226 -16.49 9.58 11.55
C GLU A 226 -16.36 8.25 12.33
N GLY A 227 -15.53 8.20 13.37
CA GLY A 227 -15.29 6.98 14.16
C GLY A 227 -15.27 7.25 15.65
N GLU A 228 -14.53 6.42 16.40
CA GLU A 228 -14.44 6.57 17.85
C GLU A 228 -13.64 7.81 18.22
N VAL A 229 -14.24 8.73 18.99
CA VAL A 229 -13.61 10.00 19.41
C VAL A 229 -13.13 9.97 20.86
N ASP A 230 -13.66 9.05 21.67
CA ASP A 230 -13.18 8.84 23.02
C ASP A 230 -11.75 8.26 22.97
N PRO A 231 -10.74 8.94 23.55
CA PRO A 231 -9.34 8.52 23.40
C PRO A 231 -9.07 7.10 23.92
N GLU A 232 -9.68 6.71 25.04
CA GLU A 232 -9.46 5.39 25.64
C GLU A 232 -10.07 4.27 24.79
N LYS A 233 -11.28 4.46 24.28
CA LYS A 233 -11.93 3.51 23.38
C LYS A 233 -11.25 3.48 22.01
N ALA A 234 -10.80 4.63 21.51
CA ALA A 234 -10.12 4.72 20.22
C ALA A 234 -8.75 4.04 20.25
N ALA A 235 -7.99 4.15 21.36
CA ALA A 235 -6.72 3.46 21.53
C ALA A 235 -6.85 1.94 21.37
N LYS A 236 -7.95 1.35 21.85
CA LYS A 236 -8.24 -0.09 21.71
C LYS A 236 -8.49 -0.55 20.26
N LEU A 237 -8.73 0.40 19.34
CA LEU A 237 -8.94 0.11 17.92
C LEU A 237 -7.63 0.11 17.11
N LEU A 238 -6.51 0.56 17.69
CA LEU A 238 -5.22 0.54 17.00
C LEU A 238 -4.81 -0.88 16.60
N LYS A 239 -4.08 -1.02 15.49
CA LYS A 239 -3.69 -2.31 14.90
C LYS A 239 -2.18 -2.39 14.66
N TYR A 240 -1.71 -3.61 14.41
CA TYR A 240 -0.31 -3.93 14.13
C TYR A 240 0.62 -3.53 15.29
N GLU A 241 1.65 -2.75 15.03
CA GLU A 241 2.59 -2.27 16.05
C GLU A 241 2.00 -1.16 16.93
N LEU A 242 0.87 -0.56 16.53
CA LEU A 242 0.19 0.44 17.36
C LEU A 242 -0.86 -0.17 18.29
N ALA A 243 -1.16 -1.46 18.17
CA ALA A 243 -2.13 -2.12 19.04
C ALA A 243 -1.65 -2.11 20.51
N PRO A 244 -2.55 -2.02 21.50
CA PRO A 244 -2.15 -2.06 22.91
C PRO A 244 -1.35 -3.32 23.25
N GLY A 245 -0.24 -3.18 23.99
CA GLY A 245 0.64 -4.29 24.36
C GLY A 245 1.68 -4.66 23.29
N ARG A 246 1.93 -3.77 22.32
CA ARG A 246 2.88 -3.95 21.21
C ARG A 246 3.94 -2.85 21.17
N GLU A 247 4.12 -2.14 22.28
CA GLU A 247 5.02 -1.00 22.42
C GLU A 247 6.47 -1.38 22.06
N ASP A 248 6.93 -2.56 22.51
CA ASP A 248 8.26 -3.09 22.16
C ASP A 248 8.44 -3.26 20.65
N LEU A 249 7.41 -3.77 19.94
CA LEU A 249 7.46 -3.89 18.49
C LEU A 249 7.57 -2.53 17.82
N LEU A 250 6.77 -1.55 18.27
CA LEU A 250 6.82 -0.18 17.76
C LEU A 250 8.21 0.44 17.95
N GLU A 251 8.80 0.28 19.13
CA GLU A 251 10.15 0.78 19.42
C GLU A 251 11.20 0.14 18.50
N LEU A 252 11.14 -1.18 18.33
CA LEU A 252 12.05 -1.90 17.43
C LEU A 252 11.88 -1.44 15.97
N MET A 253 10.65 -1.25 15.49
CA MET A 253 10.40 -0.71 14.15
C MET A 253 10.97 0.71 14.00
N ARG A 254 10.81 1.56 15.01
CA ARG A 254 11.39 2.93 15.03
C ARG A 254 12.91 2.93 15.09
N SER A 255 13.52 1.93 15.69
CA SER A 255 14.98 1.74 15.69
C SER A 255 15.54 1.28 14.34
N GLY A 256 14.67 1.00 13.36
CA GLY A 256 15.06 0.59 12.01
C GLY A 256 15.20 -0.92 11.80
N LYS A 257 14.74 -1.76 12.74
CA LYS A 257 14.74 -3.21 12.52
C LYS A 257 13.86 -3.57 11.33
N SER A 258 14.43 -4.37 10.43
CA SER A 258 13.72 -4.92 9.29
C SER A 258 12.64 -5.91 9.71
N ARG A 259 11.66 -6.13 8.83
CA ARG A 259 10.59 -7.12 9.06
C ARG A 259 11.14 -8.53 9.27
N ARG A 260 12.23 -8.89 8.57
CA ARG A 260 12.92 -10.18 8.71
C ARG A 260 13.51 -10.34 10.11
N GLU A 261 14.22 -9.33 10.61
CA GLU A 261 14.77 -9.34 11.97
C GLU A 261 13.68 -9.44 13.03
N LEU A 262 12.58 -8.69 12.88
CA LEU A 262 11.46 -8.73 13.81
C LEU A 262 10.81 -10.11 13.89
N ARG A 263 10.65 -10.81 12.76
CA ARG A 263 10.15 -12.19 12.75
C ARG A 263 11.13 -13.17 13.39
N ALA A 264 12.43 -13.00 13.16
CA ALA A 264 13.46 -13.80 13.81
C ALA A 264 13.45 -13.64 15.35
N LEU A 265 13.04 -12.47 15.84
CA LEU A 265 12.80 -12.20 17.26
C LEU A 265 11.43 -12.70 17.77
N GLY A 266 10.64 -13.37 16.93
CA GLY A 266 9.33 -13.94 17.30
C GLY A 266 8.16 -12.97 17.21
N PHE A 267 8.34 -11.75 16.69
CA PHE A 267 7.22 -10.82 16.51
C PHE A 267 6.38 -11.21 15.29
N GLY A 268 5.10 -11.53 15.51
CA GLY A 268 4.12 -11.60 14.42
C GLY A 268 3.94 -10.22 13.78
N LEU A 269 3.98 -10.12 12.44
CA LEU A 269 3.81 -8.84 11.71
C LEU A 269 2.46 -8.73 10.97
N GLY A 270 1.60 -9.72 11.16
CA GLY A 270 0.19 -9.71 10.74
C GLY A 270 -0.71 -9.07 11.79
N THR A 271 -1.95 -8.78 11.39
CA THR A 271 -3.02 -8.12 12.18
C THR A 271 -3.13 -8.58 13.62
#